data_AF-A0A0C9ZXR5-F1
#
_entry.id   AF-A0A0C9ZXR5-F1
#
_cell.length_a   1.000
_cell.length_b   1.000
_cell.length_c   1.000
_cell.angle_alpha   90.00
_cell.angle_beta   90.00
_cell.angle_gamma   90.00
#
_symmetry.space_group_name_H-M   'P 1'
#
loop_
_entity.id
_entity.type
_entity.pdbx_description
1 polymer ?
#
loop_
_entity_poly.entity_id
_entity_poly.type
_entity_poly.pdbx_seq_one_letter_code
_entity_poly.pdbx_strand_id
1 'polypeptide(L)'
;MSTHHVSPVANSTSYTLSEAIQEAPASDNQTTTQNQYTCCPWTFCLYTDPEGRECLELINCSTVPDHFKDKHGIANLARGVELVCVWQGCGCRVIRHNYIRHIREHHLRHARGVAHANQPVVHLGG
;
A
#
# COMPACT_ATOMS: atom_id res chain seq x y z
N MET A 1 16.49 33.82 -48.44
CA MET A 1 17.89 33.34 -48.52
C MET A 1 18.68 34.03 -47.42
N SER A 2 19.58 33.28 -46.77
CA SER A 2 20.50 33.70 -45.68
C SER A 2 19.87 33.80 -44.28
N THR A 3 20.39 33.24 -43.19
CA THR A 3 21.58 32.42 -42.90
C THR A 3 21.36 31.74 -41.52
N HIS A 4 21.96 30.58 -41.30
CA HIS A 4 22.00 29.82 -40.03
C HIS A 4 22.71 30.59 -38.91
N HIS A 5 22.45 30.26 -37.63
CA HIS A 5 23.45 29.84 -36.64
C HIS A 5 22.80 29.43 -35.30
N VAL A 6 23.54 28.57 -34.60
CA VAL A 6 23.18 27.62 -33.54
C VAL A 6 23.23 28.25 -32.13
N SER A 7 22.40 27.74 -31.22
CA SER A 7 22.27 28.00 -29.76
C SER A 7 23.60 27.84 -28.97
N PRO A 8 23.60 27.79 -27.62
CA PRO A 8 23.04 28.66 -26.56
C PRO A 8 24.17 29.18 -25.62
N VAL A 9 24.03 30.36 -25.00
CA VAL A 9 25.01 30.81 -23.97
C VAL A 9 24.44 30.65 -22.56
N ALA A 10 25.07 29.73 -21.83
CA ALA A 10 24.95 29.51 -20.41
C ALA A 10 25.61 30.66 -19.63
N ASN A 11 24.97 31.10 -18.56
CA ASN A 11 25.60 31.92 -17.54
C ASN A 11 26.28 31.02 -16.50
N SER A 12 27.59 30.86 -16.70
CA SER A 12 28.52 30.34 -15.71
C SER A 12 28.54 31.20 -14.45
N THR A 13 28.43 30.57 -13.28
CA THR A 13 29.12 31.05 -12.08
C THR A 13 29.84 29.87 -11.44
N SER A 14 31.12 29.80 -11.76
CA SER A 14 32.09 28.92 -11.11
C SER A 14 32.56 29.59 -9.82
N TYR A 15 32.54 28.87 -8.71
CA TYR A 15 33.53 29.05 -7.64
C TYR A 15 34.17 27.69 -7.35
N THR A 16 35.49 27.75 -7.25
CA THR A 16 36.41 26.63 -7.36
C THR A 16 36.63 25.97 -5.99
N LEU A 17 36.41 24.65 -5.98
CA LEU A 17 37.18 23.58 -5.34
C LEU A 17 37.90 23.81 -4.00
N SER A 18 37.62 22.95 -3.01
CA SER A 18 38.66 22.15 -2.33
C SER A 18 38.07 20.87 -1.76
N GLU A 19 38.79 19.78 -2.00
CA GLU A 19 38.46 18.39 -1.70
C GLU A 19 38.19 18.13 -0.21
N ALA A 20 37.13 17.38 0.06
CA ALA A 20 37.04 16.55 1.26
C ALA A 20 36.57 15.17 0.82
N ILE A 21 37.53 14.27 0.60
CA ILE A 21 37.29 12.83 0.54
C ILE A 21 36.83 12.43 1.94
N GLN A 22 35.55 12.15 2.10
CA GLN A 22 35.05 11.34 3.20
C GLN A 22 34.36 10.14 2.56
N GLU A 23 35.12 9.05 2.47
CA GLU A 23 34.55 7.71 2.38
C GLU A 23 33.65 7.51 3.60
N ALA A 24 32.34 7.66 3.41
CA ALA A 24 31.36 7.20 4.37
C ALA A 24 31.08 5.72 4.08
N PRO A 25 31.08 4.85 5.10
CA PRO A 25 30.99 3.41 4.94
C PRO A 25 29.66 3.06 4.25
N ALA A 26 29.71 1.99 3.46
CA ALA A 26 28.53 1.30 2.94
C ALA A 26 27.58 1.03 4.11
N SER A 27 26.59 1.91 4.27
CA SER A 27 25.49 1.68 5.18
C SER A 27 24.61 0.68 4.46
N ASP A 28 24.84 -0.60 4.79
CA ASP A 28 23.88 -1.68 4.62
C ASP A 28 22.59 -1.27 5.34
N ASN A 29 21.81 -0.40 4.70
CA ASN A 29 20.44 -0.13 5.06
C ASN A 29 19.58 -1.30 4.58
N GLN A 30 19.98 -2.52 4.95
CA GLN A 30 19.02 -3.56 5.24
C GLN A 30 18.33 -3.17 6.55
N THR A 31 17.57 -2.06 6.51
CA THR A 31 16.42 -1.93 7.38
C THR A 31 15.61 -3.18 7.06
N THR A 32 15.65 -4.15 7.96
CA THR A 32 14.71 -5.25 7.98
C THR A 32 13.36 -4.56 8.08
N THR A 33 12.72 -4.29 6.95
CA THR A 33 11.35 -3.78 6.89
C THR A 33 10.50 -4.94 7.38
N GLN A 34 10.48 -5.10 8.70
CA GLN A 34 9.58 -5.98 9.38
C GLN A 34 8.20 -5.61 8.87
N ASN A 35 7.59 -6.52 8.13
CA ASN A 35 6.31 -6.28 7.49
C ASN A 35 5.37 -5.74 8.57
N GLN A 36 4.95 -4.47 8.43
CA GLN A 36 4.19 -3.73 9.43
C GLN A 36 2.83 -4.39 9.77
N TYR A 37 2.50 -5.46 9.06
CA TYR A 37 1.29 -6.24 9.22
C TYR A 37 1.50 -7.58 9.95
N THR A 38 2.71 -7.91 10.41
CA THR A 38 3.02 -9.18 11.10
C THR A 38 2.19 -9.44 12.36
N CYS A 39 1.78 -8.38 13.07
CA CYS A 39 0.96 -8.47 14.29
C CYS A 39 -0.54 -8.25 14.03
N CYS A 40 -0.97 -8.17 12.77
CA CYS A 40 -2.38 -7.92 12.46
C CYS A 40 -3.22 -9.17 12.76
N PRO A 41 -4.34 -9.02 13.51
CA PRO A 41 -5.23 -10.13 13.78
C PRO A 41 -5.86 -10.64 12.49
N TRP A 42 -6.18 -11.94 12.49
CA TRP A 42 -6.97 -12.55 11.44
C TRP A 42 -8.46 -12.26 11.65
N THR A 43 -9.19 -12.08 10.55
CA THR A 43 -10.65 -11.94 10.53
C THR A 43 -11.21 -12.55 9.25
N PHE A 44 -12.51 -12.80 9.22
CA PHE A 44 -13.20 -13.24 8.00
C PHE A 44 -13.36 -12.08 7.02
N CYS A 45 -13.19 -12.37 5.73
CA CYS A 45 -13.58 -11.48 4.65
C CYS A 45 -15.11 -11.47 4.51
N LEU A 46 -15.72 -10.30 4.72
CA LEU A 46 -17.19 -10.12 4.59
C LEU A 46 -17.56 -9.40 3.29
N TYR A 47 -16.71 -9.52 2.25
CA TYR A 47 -17.06 -9.10 0.91
C TYR A 47 -18.19 -9.98 0.38
N THR A 48 -19.25 -9.38 -0.14
CA THR A 48 -20.42 -10.10 -0.65
C THR A 48 -20.35 -10.28 -2.16
N ASP A 49 -20.69 -11.48 -2.64
CA ASP A 49 -20.93 -11.74 -4.06
C ASP A 49 -22.26 -11.10 -4.55
N PRO A 50 -22.55 -11.12 -5.86
CA PRO A 50 -23.81 -10.58 -6.40
C PRO A 50 -25.07 -11.27 -5.86
N GLU A 51 -24.96 -12.50 -5.38
CA GLU A 51 -26.03 -13.26 -4.72
C GLU A 51 -26.17 -12.89 -3.23
N GLY A 52 -25.32 -12.01 -2.71
CA GLY A 52 -25.31 -11.55 -1.33
C GLY A 52 -24.62 -12.48 -0.34
N ARG A 53 -23.88 -13.49 -0.81
CA ARG A 53 -23.13 -14.42 0.04
C ARG A 53 -21.76 -13.86 0.38
N GLU A 54 -21.37 -14.00 1.63
CA GLU A 54 -20.08 -13.56 2.15
C GLU A 54 -18.95 -14.52 1.76
N CYS A 55 -17.76 -13.97 1.52
CA CYS A 55 -16.57 -14.75 1.16
C CYS A 55 -16.09 -15.70 2.28
N LEU A 56 -16.06 -15.22 3.52
CA LEU A 56 -15.69 -15.97 4.73
C LEU A 56 -14.29 -16.62 4.74
N GLU A 57 -13.39 -16.25 3.84
CA GLU A 57 -11.98 -16.64 3.97
C GLU A 57 -11.25 -15.81 5.03
N LEU A 58 -10.34 -16.44 5.76
CA LEU A 58 -9.51 -15.75 6.76
C LEU A 58 -8.47 -14.86 6.08
N ILE A 59 -8.46 -13.59 6.46
CA ILE A 59 -7.52 -12.57 5.98
C ILE A 59 -6.95 -11.76 7.14
N ASN A 60 -5.83 -11.09 6.90
CA ASN A 60 -5.28 -10.06 7.75
C ASN A 60 -4.72 -8.92 6.87
N CYS A 61 -4.08 -7.91 7.48
CA CYS A 61 -3.57 -6.78 6.70
C CYS A 61 -2.44 -7.13 5.72
N SER A 62 -1.71 -8.23 5.95
CA SER A 62 -0.64 -8.67 5.05
C SER A 62 -1.21 -9.43 3.84
N THR A 63 -2.22 -10.28 4.04
CA THR A 63 -2.79 -11.14 2.99
C THR A 63 -3.86 -10.46 2.15
N VAL A 64 -4.45 -9.35 2.62
CA VAL A 64 -5.56 -8.67 1.94
C VAL A 64 -5.28 -8.29 0.47
N PRO A 65 -4.07 -7.85 0.04
CA PRO A 65 -3.85 -7.50 -1.37
C PRO A 65 -4.00 -8.70 -2.29
N ASP A 66 -3.41 -9.83 -1.91
CA ASP A 66 -3.43 -11.06 -2.70
C ASP A 66 -4.82 -11.69 -2.67
N HIS A 67 -5.47 -11.72 -1.51
CA HIS A 67 -6.85 -12.20 -1.38
C HIS A 67 -7.82 -11.45 -2.32
N PHE A 68 -7.81 -10.11 -2.33
CA PHE A 68 -8.71 -9.33 -3.18
C PHE A 68 -8.37 -9.40 -4.67
N LYS A 69 -7.11 -9.68 -5.01
CA LYS A 69 -6.70 -9.97 -6.38
C LYS A 69 -7.27 -11.32 -6.83
N ASP A 70 -7.03 -12.37 -6.05
CA ASP A 70 -7.26 -13.74 -6.48
C ASP A 70 -8.73 -14.18 -6.31
N LYS A 71 -9.42 -13.67 -5.28
CA LYS A 71 -10.80 -14.08 -4.95
C LYS A 71 -11.87 -13.11 -5.45
N HIS A 72 -11.53 -11.84 -5.59
CA HIS A 72 -12.49 -10.79 -5.95
C HIS A 72 -12.15 -10.04 -7.23
N GLY A 73 -11.00 -10.33 -7.86
CA GLY A 73 -10.62 -9.78 -9.16
C GLY A 73 -10.40 -8.28 -9.20
N ILE A 74 -10.34 -7.59 -8.05
CA ILE A 74 -10.27 -6.12 -7.99
C ILE A 74 -8.98 -5.58 -8.63
N ALA A 75 -7.90 -6.36 -8.54
CA ALA A 75 -6.63 -5.99 -9.17
C ALA A 75 -6.69 -5.96 -10.71
N ASN A 76 -7.64 -6.68 -11.32
CA ASN A 76 -7.80 -6.77 -12.78
C ASN A 76 -8.52 -5.54 -13.37
N LEU A 77 -9.04 -4.67 -12.51
CA LEU A 77 -9.73 -3.45 -12.91
C LEU A 77 -8.75 -2.29 -13.13
N ALA A 78 -9.11 -1.34 -14.00
CA ALA A 78 -8.28 -0.19 -14.30
C ALA A 78 -7.96 0.64 -13.05
N ARG A 79 -6.74 1.18 -12.95
CA ARG A 79 -6.22 1.87 -11.74
C ARG A 79 -7.12 3.02 -11.23
N GLY A 80 -7.77 3.73 -12.14
CA GLY A 80 -8.59 4.90 -11.86
C GLY A 80 -10.09 4.63 -11.75
N VAL A 81 -10.54 3.37 -11.89
CA VAL A 81 -11.98 3.09 -11.82
C VAL A 81 -12.51 3.28 -10.40
N GLU A 82 -13.70 3.85 -10.29
CA GLU A 82 -14.45 3.91 -9.03
C GLU A 82 -15.19 2.59 -8.80
N LEU A 83 -15.14 2.09 -7.57
CA LEU A 83 -15.77 0.86 -7.12
C LEU A 83 -16.65 1.15 -5.92
N VAL A 84 -17.75 0.43 -5.79
CA VAL A 84 -18.52 0.38 -4.54
C VAL A 84 -17.96 -0.74 -3.68
N CYS A 85 -17.60 -0.44 -2.44
CA CYS A 85 -17.20 -1.46 -1.49
C CYS A 85 -18.44 -2.25 -1.03
N VAL A 86 -18.48 -3.52 -1.42
CA VAL A 86 -19.53 -4.48 -1.03
C VAL A 86 -19.10 -5.35 0.15
N TRP A 87 -18.18 -4.86 0.98
CA TRP A 87 -18.04 -5.41 2.33
C TRP A 87 -19.34 -5.17 3.09
N GLN A 88 -19.78 -6.15 3.88
CA GLN A 88 -21.02 -6.09 4.66
C GLN A 88 -21.16 -4.74 5.40
N GLY A 89 -22.20 -3.98 5.05
CA GLY A 89 -22.52 -2.70 5.66
C GLY A 89 -21.65 -1.50 5.25
N CYS A 90 -20.78 -1.62 4.23
CA CYS A 90 -19.89 -0.52 3.83
C CYS A 90 -20.51 0.46 2.82
N GLY A 91 -20.70 0.04 1.57
CA GLY A 91 -21.30 0.88 0.51
C GLY A 91 -20.46 2.10 0.07
N CYS A 92 -19.25 2.28 0.59
CA CYS A 92 -18.40 3.42 0.25
C CYS A 92 -17.91 3.34 -1.21
N ARG A 93 -17.86 4.50 -1.89
CA ARG A 93 -17.24 4.63 -3.21
C ARG A 93 -15.73 4.87 -3.07
N VAL A 94 -14.93 4.04 -3.73
CA VAL A 94 -13.47 4.04 -3.58
C VAL A 94 -12.81 3.82 -4.93
N ILE A 95 -11.79 4.62 -5.25
CA ILE A 95 -10.98 4.41 -6.45
C ILE A 95 -10.13 3.15 -6.27
N ARG A 96 -10.03 2.31 -7.31
CA ARG A 96 -9.33 1.01 -7.27
C ARG A 96 -7.93 1.05 -6.67
N HIS A 97 -7.12 2.06 -6.94
CA HIS A 97 -5.78 2.16 -6.36
C HIS A 97 -5.77 2.41 -4.84
N ASN A 98 -6.87 2.93 -4.28
CA ASN A 98 -7.08 3.14 -2.85
C ASN A 98 -7.88 2.01 -2.18
N TYR A 99 -8.37 1.03 -2.93
CA TYR A 99 -9.30 0.02 -2.43
C TYR A 99 -8.71 -0.82 -1.30
N ILE A 100 -7.49 -1.37 -1.47
CA ILE A 100 -6.82 -2.17 -0.44
C ILE A 100 -6.59 -1.37 0.85
N ARG A 101 -6.26 -0.09 0.70
CA ARG A 101 -6.10 0.82 1.84
C ARG A 101 -7.43 1.01 2.58
N HIS A 102 -8.52 1.22 1.84
CA HIS A 102 -9.85 1.31 2.41
C HIS A 102 -10.20 0.05 3.22
N ILE A 103 -9.94 -1.15 2.70
CA ILE A 103 -10.19 -2.41 3.44
C ILE A 103 -9.40 -2.45 4.75
N ARG A 104 -8.10 -2.12 4.72
CA ARG A 104 -7.26 -2.11 5.93
C ARG A 104 -7.78 -1.15 6.98
N GLU A 105 -8.07 0.08 6.59
CA GLU A 105 -8.47 1.15 7.51
C GLU A 105 -9.88 0.92 8.07
N HIS A 106 -10.85 0.52 7.23
CA HIS A 106 -12.26 0.47 7.61
C HIS A 106 -12.75 -0.90 8.09
N HIS A 107 -12.16 -1.99 7.62
CA HIS A 107 -12.65 -3.34 7.91
C HIS A 107 -11.69 -4.15 8.76
N LEU A 108 -10.39 -3.95 8.57
CA LEU A 108 -9.37 -4.60 9.40
C LEU A 108 -8.95 -3.74 10.60
N ARG A 109 -9.49 -2.51 10.71
CA ARG A 109 -9.21 -1.55 11.80
C ARG A 109 -7.72 -1.22 11.96
N HIS A 110 -6.96 -1.27 10.86
CA HIS A 110 -5.56 -0.87 10.84
C HIS A 110 -5.48 0.63 10.52
N ALA A 111 -5.49 1.45 11.56
CA ALA A 111 -5.32 2.89 11.42
C ALA A 111 -3.89 3.24 10.99
N ARG A 112 -3.74 4.33 10.25
CA ARG A 112 -2.41 4.82 9.81
C ARG A 112 -1.53 5.14 11.01
N GLY A 113 -0.29 4.66 10.98
CA GLY A 113 0.70 4.92 12.03
C GLY A 113 0.44 4.18 13.35
N VAL A 114 -0.59 3.34 13.40
CA VAL A 114 -0.91 2.52 14.58
C VAL A 114 -0.85 1.06 14.15
N ALA A 115 0.24 0.39 14.49
CA ALA A 115 0.29 -1.06 14.39
C ALA A 115 -0.75 -1.67 15.34
N HIS A 116 -1.31 -2.83 15.00
CA HIS A 116 -2.08 -3.58 15.98
C HIS A 116 -1.14 -3.95 17.14
N ALA A 117 -1.48 -3.52 18.34
CA ALA A 117 -0.84 -4.04 19.54
C ALA A 117 -1.06 -5.56 19.58
N ASN A 118 -0.03 -6.34 19.91
CA ASN A 118 -0.14 -7.78 20.11
C ASN A 118 -1.30 -8.07 21.06
N GLN A 119 -2.42 -8.54 20.51
CA GLN A 119 -3.51 -9.08 21.33
C GLN A 119 -3.05 -10.48 21.78
N PRO A 120 -3.02 -10.79 23.08
CA PRO A 120 -2.82 -12.16 23.51
C PRO A 120 -3.96 -13.01 22.97
N VAL A 121 -3.62 -14.07 22.23
CA VAL A 121 -4.58 -15.09 21.80
C VAL A 121 -5.14 -15.73 23.06
N VAL A 122 -6.34 -15.28 23.47
CA VAL A 122 -7.09 -15.96 24.52
C VAL A 122 -7.59 -17.29 23.96
N HIS A 123 -6.88 -18.35 24.29
CA HIS A 123 -7.36 -19.72 24.12
C HIS A 123 -8.57 -19.90 25.05
N LEU A 124 -9.78 -19.74 24.52
CA LEU A 124 -11.00 -20.13 25.22
C LEU A 124 -11.11 -21.65 25.14
N GLY A 125 -10.57 -22.32 26.16
CA GLY A 125 -10.83 -23.73 26.42
C GLY A 125 -12.28 -23.92 26.88
N GLY A 126 -12.97 -24.88 26.27
CA GLY A 126 -14.18 -25.51 26.76
C GLY A 126 -13.93 -26.99 26.99
#